data_AF-A0A9P3B2Q5-F1
#
_entry.id   AF-A0A9P3B2Q5-F1
#
_cell.length_a   1.000
_cell.length_b   1.000
_cell.length_c   1.000
_cell.angle_alpha   90.00
_cell.angle_beta   90.00
_cell.angle_gamma   90.00
#
_symmetry.space_group_name_H-M   'P 1'
#
loop_
_entity.id
_entity.type
_entity.pdbx_description
1 polymer ?
#
loop_
_entity_poly.entity_id
_entity_poly.type
_entity_poly.pdbx_seq_one_letter_code
_entity_poly.pdbx_strand_id
1 'polypeptide(L)' 'MDVNLARHVGRTAFRASADLGNLIPLLKEHCSSEEYMKLAPAIASAVAAIGLDVLNPLFNNFAGLKDEFDENVRTYGRVL' A
#
# COMPACT_ATOMS: atom_id res chain seq x y z
N MET A 1 -10.68 -6.06 17.02
CA MET A 1 -9.86 -6.93 16.16
C MET A 1 -8.66 -7.37 16.98
N ASP A 2 -8.28 -8.65 16.94
CA ASP A 2 -7.03 -9.09 17.57
C ASP A 2 -5.80 -8.76 16.71
N VAL A 3 -4.61 -8.90 17.28
CA VAL A 3 -3.34 -8.57 16.60
C VAL A 3 -3.06 -9.43 15.37
N ASN A 4 -3.56 -10.67 15.32
CA ASN A 4 -3.32 -11.57 14.19
C ASN A 4 -4.15 -11.16 12.97
N LEU A 5 -5.41 -10.80 13.20
CA LEU A 5 -6.26 -10.24 12.17
C LEU A 5 -5.78 -8.85 11.75
N ALA A 6 -5.30 -8.02 12.68
CA ALA A 6 -4.69 -6.72 12.37
C ALA A 6 -3.50 -6.86 11.42
N ARG A 7 -2.61 -7.82 11.69
CA ARG A 7 -1.48 -8.15 10.81
C ARG A 7 -1.93 -8.56 9.42
N HIS A 8 -2.98 -9.39 9.30
CA HIS A 8 -3.51 -9.80 8.00
C HIS A 8 -4.10 -8.62 7.21
N VAL A 9 -4.83 -7.73 7.88
CA VAL A 9 -5.37 -6.51 7.28
C VAL A 9 -4.23 -5.62 6.79
N GLY A 10 -3.23 -5.36 7.63
CA GLY A 10 -2.07 -4.55 7.27
C GLY A 10 -1.32 -5.12 6.07
N ARG A 11 -1.03 -6.43 6.07
CA ARG A 11 -0.32 -7.11 4.98
C ARG A 11 -1.06 -6.95 3.66
N THR A 12 -2.37 -7.18 3.70
CA THR A 12 -3.23 -7.09 2.53
C THR A 12 -3.31 -5.66 2.00
N ALA A 13 -3.51 -4.69 2.88
CA ALA A 13 -3.55 -3.26 2.53
C ALA A 13 -2.22 -2.78 1.94
N PHE A 14 -1.10 -3.12 2.57
CA PHE A 14 0.22 -2.78 2.07
C PHE A 14 0.47 -3.39 0.68
N ARG A 15 0.20 -4.69 0.50
CA ARG A 15 0.33 -5.34 -0.81
C ARG A 15 -0.54 -4.68 -1.87
N ALA A 16 -1.81 -4.40 -1.57
CA ALA A 16 -2.70 -3.72 -2.51
C ALA A 16 -2.16 -2.34 -2.92
N SER A 17 -1.61 -1.57 -1.97
CA SER A 17 -0.99 -0.27 -2.28
C SER A 17 0.25 -0.40 -3.15
N ALA A 18 1.09 -1.42 -2.92
CA ALA A 18 2.28 -1.68 -3.72
C ALA A 18 1.91 -2.13 -5.14
N ASP A 19 0.98 -3.08 -5.28
CA ASP A 19 0.51 -3.58 -6.56
C ASP A 19 -0.09 -2.46 -7.41
N LEU A 20 -0.91 -1.59 -6.80
CA LEU A 20 -1.45 -0.39 -7.45
C LEU A 20 -0.35 0.59 -7.87
N GLY A 21 0.58 0.92 -6.96
CA GLY A 21 1.68 1.84 -7.27
C GLY A 21 2.56 1.35 -8.42
N ASN A 22 2.79 0.04 -8.52
CA ASN A 22 3.56 -0.59 -9.58
C ASN A 22 2.91 -0.49 -10.96
N LEU A 23 1.61 -0.17 -11.05
CA LEU A 23 0.95 0.08 -12.33
C LEU A 23 1.34 1.43 -12.93
N ILE A 24 1.73 2.42 -12.13
CA ILE A 24 1.99 3.78 -12.63
C ILE A 24 3.08 3.81 -13.71
N PRO A 25 4.26 3.16 -13.53
CA PRO A 25 5.25 3.05 -14.59
C PRO A 25 4.72 2.33 -15.84
N LEU A 26 3.96 1.25 -15.67
CA LEU A 26 3.40 0.47 -16.79
C LEU A 26 2.39 1.30 -17.60
N LEU A 27 1.55 2.09 -16.93
CA LEU A 27 0.63 3.00 -17.60
C LEU A 27 1.38 4.06 -18.42
N LYS A 28 2.53 4.53 -17.91
CA LYS A 28 3.37 5.49 -18.64
C LYS A 28 3.97 4.88 -19.92
N GLU A 29 4.29 3.59 -19.89
CA GLU A 29 4.89 2.86 -21.01
C GLU A 29 3.87 2.42 -22.06
N HIS A 30 2.63 2.11 -21.65
CA HIS A 30 1.67 1.42 -22.51
C HIS A 30 0.38 2.19 -22.82
N CYS A 31 0.05 3.25 -22.10
CA CYS A 31 -1.15 4.04 -22.35
C CYS A 31 -0.87 5.29 -23.17
N SER A 32 -1.92 5.81 -23.82
CA SER A 32 -1.87 7.16 -24.38
C SER A 32 -1.67 8.20 -23.26
N SER A 33 -1.17 9.39 -23.62
CA SER A 33 -1.02 10.49 -22.66
C SER A 33 -2.34 10.86 -21.97
N GLU A 34 -3.47 10.76 -22.67
CA GLU A 34 -4.79 11.06 -22.10
C GLU A 34 -5.19 10.03 -21.04
N GLU A 35 -5.04 8.73 -21.35
CA GLU A 35 -5.34 7.65 -20.41
C GLU A 35 -4.42 7.69 -19.19
N TYR A 36 -3.12 7.92 -19.40
CA TYR A 36 -2.15 8.06 -18.31
C TYR A 36 -2.52 9.21 -17.36
N MET A 37 -2.86 10.38 -17.92
CA MET A 37 -3.24 11.57 -17.13
C MET A 37 -4.55 11.38 -16.34
N LYS A 38 -5.40 10.42 -16.74
CA LYS A 38 -6.60 10.04 -15.98
C LYS A 38 -6.32 8.97 -14.93
N LEU A 39 -5.60 7.91 -15.29
CA LEU A 39 -5.43 6.72 -14.46
C LEU A 39 -4.33 6.89 -13.40
N ALA A 40 -3.18 7.48 -13.75
CA ALA A 40 -2.06 7.58 -12.81
C ALA A 40 -2.40 8.42 -11.56
N PRO A 41 -3.08 9.59 -11.65
CA PRO A 41 -3.50 10.32 -10.46
C PRO A 41 -4.54 9.58 -9.63
N ALA A 42 -5.48 8.87 -10.28
CA ALA A 42 -6.51 8.09 -9.59
C ALA A 42 -5.89 6.94 -8.78
N ILE A 43 -4.92 6.22 -9.36
CA ILE A 43 -4.16 5.17 -8.69
C ILE A 43 -3.35 5.75 -7.54
N ALA A 44 -2.63 6.86 -7.76
CA ALA A 44 -1.87 7.52 -6.69
C ALA A 44 -2.76 7.94 -5.52
N SER A 45 -3.96 8.45 -5.81
CA SER A 45 -4.96 8.79 -4.78
C SER A 45 -5.45 7.56 -4.01
N ALA A 46 -5.72 6.45 -4.68
CA ALA A 46 -6.10 5.19 -4.02
C ALA A 46 -4.99 4.64 -3.12
N VAL A 47 -3.74 4.69 -3.58
CA VAL A 47 -2.56 4.31 -2.78
C VAL A 47 -2.46 5.17 -1.51
N ALA A 48 -2.64 6.49 -1.65
CA ALA A 48 -2.62 7.40 -0.50
C ALA A 48 -3.77 7.13 0.48
N ALA A 49 -4.98 6.87 -0.02
CA ALA A 49 -6.14 6.53 0.81
C ALA A 49 -5.94 5.25 1.61
N ILE A 50 -5.33 4.21 1.03
CA ILE A 50 -4.97 2.99 1.78
C ILE A 50 -4.04 3.32 2.96
N GLY A 51 -3.03 4.17 2.73
CA GLY A 51 -2.13 4.62 3.78
C GLY A 51 -2.85 5.38 4.90
N LEU A 52 -3.65 6.37 4.52
CA LEU A 52 -4.34 7.27 5.47
C LEU A 52 -5.49 6.60 6.22
N ASP A 53 -6.30 5.81 5.53
CA ASP A 53 -7.59 5.34 6.04
C ASP A 53 -7.53 3.91 6.58
N VAL A 54 -6.52 3.13 6.19
CA VAL A 54 -6.37 1.73 6.63
C VAL A 54 -5.12 1.54 7.46
N LEU A 55 -3.94 1.83 6.90
CA LEU A 55 -2.66 1.52 7.56
C LEU A 55 -2.41 2.41 8.78
N ASN A 56 -2.64 3.72 8.68
CA ASN A 56 -2.42 4.63 9.82
C ASN A 56 -3.30 4.30 11.02
N PRO A 57 -4.63 4.12 10.91
CA PRO A 57 -5.46 3.70 12.03
C PRO A 57 -5.02 2.35 12.59
N LEU A 58 -4.62 1.42 11.74
CA LEU A 58 -4.12 0.11 12.17
C LEU A 58 -2.86 0.26 13.03
N PHE A 59 -1.85 0.98 12.55
CA PHE A 59 -0.60 1.18 13.28
C PHE A 59 -0.78 1.96 14.58
N ASN A 60 -1.71 2.91 14.61
CA ASN A 60 -2.03 3.67 15.82
C ASN A 60 -2.73 2.82 16.90
N ASN A 61 -3.48 1.79 16.51
CA ASN A 61 -4.24 0.95 17.43
C ASN A 61 -3.52 -0.36 17.83
N PHE A 62 -2.45 -0.73 17.14
CA PHE A 62 -1.71 -1.97 17.38
C PHE A 62 -0.20 -1.69 17.51
N ALA A 63 0.24 -1.48 18.76
CA ALA A 63 1.63 -1.17 19.08
C ALA A 63 2.61 -2.24 18.56
N GLY A 64 3.75 -1.80 18.03
CA GLY A 64 4.80 -2.66 17.46
C GLY A 64 4.50 -3.21 16.05
N LEU A 65 3.26 -3.08 15.56
CA LEU A 65 2.91 -3.59 14.23
C LEU A 65 3.58 -2.80 13.10
N LYS A 66 3.75 -1.48 13.28
CA LYS A 66 4.48 -0.64 12.32
C LYS A 66 5.94 -1.06 12.21
N ASP A 67 6.60 -1.30 13.35
CA ASP A 67 8.00 -1.70 13.39
C ASP A 67 8.21 -3.09 12.76
N GLU A 68 7.27 -4.02 13.00
CA GLU A 68 7.23 -5.33 12.33
C GLU A 68 7.19 -5.18 10.80
N PHE A 69 6.36 -4.27 10.29
CA PHE A 69 6.23 -4.02 8.85
C PHE A 69 7.47 -3.36 8.27
N ASP A 70 8.00 -2.34 8.93
CA ASP A 70 9.21 -1.63 8.52
C ASP A 70 10.41 -2.58 8.47
N GLU A 71 10.54 -3.49 9.45
CA GLU A 71 11.58 -4.51 9.45
C GLU A 71 11.39 -5.51 8.30
N ASN A 72 10.17 -6.02 8.09
CA ASN A 72 9.91 -6.93 6.96
C ASN A 72 10.26 -6.29 5.60
N VAL A 73 9.91 -5.03 5.39
CA VAL A 73 10.29 -4.29 4.16
C VAL A 73 11.81 -4.14 4.07
N ARG A 74 12.50 -3.83 5.17
CA ARG A 74 13.95 -3.70 5.20
C ARG A 74 14.67 -5.02 4.89
N THR A 75 14.22 -6.12 5.49
CA THR A 75 14.87 -7.44 5.35
C THR A 75 14.56 -8.10 4.01
N TYR A 76 13.33 -7.98 3.52
CA TYR A 76 12.83 -8.78 2.38
C TYR A 76 12.36 -7.97 1.18
N GLY A 77 12.32 -6.64 1.27
CA GLY A 77 11.73 -5.76 0.25
C GLY A 77 10.20 -5.87 0.15
N ARG A 78 9.55 -6.59 1.08
CA ARG A 78 8.10 -6.83 1.10
C ARG A 78 7.61 -7.14 2.51
N VAL A 79 6.32 -6.91 2.75
CA VAL A 79 5.68 -7.38 3.98
C VAL A 79 5.37 -8.88 3.85
N LEU A 80 5.98 -9.71 4.69
CA LEU A 80 5.72 -11.14 4.83
C LEU A 80 4.61 -11.37 5.85
#